data_AF-A0A962TA03-F1
#
_entry.id   AF-A0A962TA03-F1
#
_cell.length_a   1.000
_cell.length_b   1.000
_cell.length_c   1.000
_cell.angle_alpha   90.00
_cell.angle_beta   90.00
_cell.angle_gamma   90.00
#
_symmetry.space_group_name_H-M   'P 1'
#
loop_
_entity.id
_entity.type
_entity.pdbx_description
1 polymer ?
#
loop_
_entity_poly.entity_id
_entity_poly.type
_entity_poly.pdbx_seq_one_letter_code
_entity_poly.pdbx_strand_id
1 'polypeptide(L)'
;NAFELMKNMIGAGAAGVHFEDQLAAVKKCGHMGGKVLVPTSEAVQKLIAARFAADVMGVPTIVLARTDAEAANLLTSDVDDNDKPFLTGERTAEGFYRVKNGLEQSISRGVAYAPYADLVWCETGKPDIGFAREFAQAVLAENPGQLLSYNCSPSFNW
;
A
#
# COMPACT_ATOMS: atom_id res chain seq x y z
N ASN A 1 10.26 13.20 -4.28
CA ASN A 1 9.28 13.05 -5.40
C ASN A 1 7.82 13.04 -4.92
N ALA A 2 7.44 12.27 -3.90
CA ALA A 2 6.04 12.17 -3.44
C ALA A 2 5.40 13.53 -3.09
N PHE A 3 6.11 14.39 -2.34
CA PHE A 3 5.66 15.73 -1.99
C PHE A 3 5.31 16.60 -3.21
N GLU A 4 6.23 16.72 -4.18
CA GLU A 4 5.99 17.49 -5.40
C GLU A 4 4.90 16.88 -6.29
N LEU A 5 4.80 15.55 -6.35
CA LEU A 5 3.71 14.89 -7.06
C LEU A 5 2.34 15.25 -6.45
N MET A 6 2.23 15.21 -5.12
CA MET A 6 1.00 15.58 -4.43
C MET A 6 0.62 17.05 -4.68
N LYS A 7 1.59 17.97 -4.61
CA LYS A 7 1.35 19.39 -4.96
C LYS A 7 0.85 19.55 -6.39
N ASN A 8 1.45 18.82 -7.34
CA ASN A 8 1.02 18.85 -8.74
C ASN A 8 -0.41 18.31 -8.92
N MET A 9 -0.77 17.24 -8.21
CA MET A 9 -2.14 16.71 -8.23
C MET A 9 -3.15 17.72 -7.66
N ILE A 10 -2.80 18.38 -6.54
CA ILE A 10 -3.61 19.45 -5.95
C ILE A 10 -3.75 20.63 -6.91
N GLY A 11 -2.65 21.08 -7.52
CA GLY A 11 -2.66 22.16 -8.50
C GLY A 11 -3.50 21.84 -9.74
N ALA A 12 -3.64 20.56 -10.08
CA ALA A 12 -4.52 20.07 -11.14
C ALA A 12 -6.00 19.90 -10.70
N GLY A 13 -6.33 20.12 -9.43
CA GLY A 13 -7.69 20.02 -8.89
C GLY A 13 -8.10 18.63 -8.42
N ALA A 14 -7.16 17.73 -8.12
CA ALA A 14 -7.49 16.40 -7.60
C ALA A 14 -8.08 16.47 -6.18
N ALA A 15 -9.22 15.80 -5.96
CA ALA A 15 -9.86 15.70 -4.65
C ALA A 15 -9.21 14.65 -3.74
N GLY A 16 -8.58 13.63 -4.33
CA GLY A 16 -7.89 12.56 -3.61
C GLY A 16 -6.78 11.95 -4.44
N VAL A 17 -5.75 11.45 -3.76
CA VAL A 17 -4.57 10.83 -4.38
C VAL A 17 -4.22 9.57 -3.61
N HIS A 18 -3.96 8.49 -4.35
CA HIS A 18 -3.46 7.26 -3.75
C HIS A 18 -1.96 7.08 -3.95
N PHE A 19 -1.30 6.54 -2.94
CA PHE A 19 0.11 6.13 -2.99
C PHE A 19 0.20 4.65 -2.67
N GLU A 20 1.07 3.93 -3.38
CA GLU A 20 1.29 2.49 -3.19
C GLU A 20 2.68 2.20 -2.62
N ASP A 21 2.85 1.00 -2.05
CA ASP A 21 4.07 0.54 -1.37
C ASP A 21 5.01 -0.28 -2.26
N GLN A 22 4.86 -0.20 -3.59
CA GLN A 22 5.83 -0.77 -4.52
C GLN A 22 7.05 0.14 -4.74
N LEU A 23 8.19 -0.46 -5.03
CA LEU A 23 9.39 0.26 -5.47
C LEU A 23 9.16 0.87 -6.85
N ALA A 24 9.21 2.20 -6.95
CA ALA A 24 8.87 2.95 -8.16
C ALA A 24 9.65 2.53 -9.42
N ALA A 25 10.94 2.22 -9.28
CA ALA A 25 11.82 1.88 -10.40
C ALA A 25 11.49 0.54 -11.07
N VAL A 26 10.80 -0.36 -10.36
CA VAL A 26 10.39 -1.69 -10.83
C VAL A 26 8.89 -1.90 -10.62
N LYS A 27 8.13 -0.80 -10.59
CA LYS A 27 6.68 -0.80 -10.39
C LYS A 27 6.01 -1.66 -11.45
N LYS A 28 5.07 -2.50 -11.02
CA LYS A 28 4.21 -3.27 -11.91
C LYS A 28 2.74 -3.02 -11.61
N CYS A 29 1.89 -3.16 -12.63
CA CYS A 29 0.44 -3.17 -12.44
C CYS A 29 0.06 -4.25 -11.42
N GLY A 30 -0.93 -3.99 -10.56
CA GLY A 30 -1.24 -4.81 -9.39
C GLY A 30 -1.47 -6.30 -9.65
N HIS A 31 -1.99 -6.65 -10.83
CA HIS A 31 -2.23 -8.04 -11.25
C HIS A 31 -1.00 -8.74 -11.87
N MET A 32 0.14 -8.07 -12.03
CA MET A 32 1.34 -8.62 -12.65
C MET A 32 2.31 -9.19 -11.60
N GLY A 33 2.96 -10.32 -11.90
CA GLY A 33 3.96 -10.93 -11.02
C GLY A 33 5.29 -10.16 -10.95
N GLY A 34 6.04 -10.36 -9.86
CA GLY A 34 7.35 -9.73 -9.64
C GLY A 34 7.26 -8.28 -9.15
N LYS A 35 6.22 -7.96 -8.38
CA LYS A 35 6.11 -6.72 -7.60
C LYS A 35 7.12 -6.76 -6.46
N VAL A 36 7.76 -5.62 -6.20
CA VAL A 36 8.75 -5.46 -5.13
C VAL A 36 8.25 -4.39 -4.17
N LEU A 37 8.05 -4.77 -2.91
CA LEU A 37 7.63 -3.87 -1.84
C LEU A 37 8.81 -3.04 -1.34
N VAL A 38 8.52 -1.83 -0.87
CA VAL A 38 9.40 -1.07 0.02
C VAL A 38 9.11 -1.40 1.48
N PRO A 39 10.03 -1.12 2.43
CA PRO A 39 9.76 -1.32 3.85
C PRO A 39 8.54 -0.50 4.29
N THR A 40 7.81 -0.97 5.31
CA THR A 40 6.62 -0.29 5.84
C THR A 40 6.89 1.17 6.17
N SER A 41 7.99 1.45 6.87
CA SER A 41 8.46 2.79 7.20
C SER A 41 8.63 3.67 5.97
N GLU A 42 9.18 3.16 4.86
CA GLU A 42 9.33 3.94 3.63
C GLU A 42 7.97 4.25 2.98
N ALA A 43 7.02 3.32 3.01
CA ALA A 43 5.65 3.58 2.54
C ALA A 43 4.96 4.65 3.41
N VAL A 44 5.09 4.55 4.73
CA VAL A 44 4.58 5.55 5.68
C VAL A 44 5.20 6.93 5.43
N GLN A 45 6.51 7.01 5.19
CA GLN A 45 7.15 8.30 4.85
C GLN A 45 6.59 8.92 3.56
N LYS A 46 6.16 8.12 2.58
CA LYS A 46 5.46 8.65 1.38
C LYS A 46 4.10 9.23 1.74
N LEU A 47 3.33 8.58 2.61
CA LEU A 47 2.03 9.07 3.07
C LEU A 47 2.18 10.37 3.87
N ILE A 48 3.16 10.44 4.78
CA ILE A 48 3.50 11.65 5.53
C ILE A 48 3.89 12.79 4.57
N ALA A 49 4.72 12.52 3.57
CA ALA A 49 5.09 13.52 2.57
C ALA A 49 3.89 14.00 1.74
N ALA A 50 2.94 13.12 1.42
CA ALA A 50 1.70 13.47 0.72
C ALA A 50 0.79 14.34 1.61
N ARG A 51 0.57 13.96 2.87
CA ARG A 51 -0.21 14.79 3.81
C ARG A 51 0.45 16.15 4.01
N PHE A 52 1.77 16.19 4.22
CA PHE A 52 2.50 17.44 4.37
C PHE A 52 2.36 18.36 3.15
N ALA A 53 2.36 17.81 1.92
CA ALA A 53 2.07 18.60 0.72
C ALA A 53 0.65 19.16 0.70
N ALA A 54 -0.36 18.39 1.11
CA ALA A 54 -1.74 18.87 1.24
C ALA A 54 -1.88 20.00 2.27
N ASP A 55 -1.22 19.85 3.42
CA ASP A 55 -1.23 20.85 4.50
C ASP A 55 -0.55 22.15 4.04
N VAL A 56 0.59 22.07 3.35
CA VAL A 56 1.28 23.24 2.77
C VAL A 56 0.41 23.94 1.73
N MET A 57 -0.36 23.19 0.95
CA MET A 57 -1.28 23.74 -0.06
C MET A 57 -2.62 24.21 0.54
N GLY A 58 -2.86 23.99 1.84
CA GLY A 58 -4.05 24.45 2.55
C GLY A 58 -5.34 23.76 2.10
N VAL A 59 -5.27 22.52 1.61
CA VAL A 59 -6.44 21.77 1.12
C VAL A 59 -6.58 20.41 1.83
N PRO A 60 -7.80 20.00 2.24
CA PRO A 60 -8.03 18.73 2.90
C PRO A 60 -8.12 17.58 1.87
N THR A 61 -7.11 17.42 1.03
CA THR A 61 -7.08 16.37 0.00
C THR A 61 -7.12 14.99 0.64
N ILE A 62 -7.92 14.09 0.07
CA ILE A 62 -8.02 12.70 0.53
C ILE A 62 -6.71 11.96 0.20
N VAL A 63 -6.06 11.39 1.20
CA VAL A 63 -4.86 10.54 1.05
C VAL A 63 -5.27 9.09 1.20
N LEU A 64 -5.01 8.28 0.17
CA LEU A 64 -5.35 6.86 0.14
C LEU A 64 -4.08 6.00 0.12
N ALA A 65 -3.96 5.09 1.08
CA ALA A 65 -2.86 4.14 1.15
C ALA A 65 -3.22 2.83 0.45
N ARG A 66 -2.49 2.48 -0.60
CA ARG A 66 -2.58 1.20 -1.30
C ARG A 66 -1.45 0.28 -0.86
N THR A 67 -1.79 -0.96 -0.53
CA THR A 67 -0.81 -2.05 -0.40
C THR A 67 -0.94 -3.04 -1.54
N ASP A 68 0.20 -3.50 -2.04
CA ASP A 68 0.30 -4.55 -3.06
C ASP A 68 0.75 -5.91 -2.50
N ALA A 69 0.81 -6.03 -1.17
CA ALA A 69 1.34 -7.19 -0.43
C ALA A 69 0.57 -8.50 -0.62
N GLU A 70 -0.64 -8.48 -1.19
CA GLU A 70 -1.40 -9.69 -1.48
C GLU A 70 -0.65 -10.58 -2.48
N ALA A 71 -0.06 -9.99 -3.52
CA ALA A 71 0.64 -10.71 -4.58
C ALA A 71 2.14 -10.36 -4.70
N ALA A 72 2.63 -9.35 -3.98
CA ALA A 72 4.05 -8.99 -4.00
C ALA A 72 4.87 -9.92 -3.10
N ASN A 73 5.73 -10.73 -3.70
CA ASN A 73 6.56 -11.73 -3.00
C ASN A 73 8.03 -11.30 -2.84
N LEU A 74 8.34 -10.03 -3.08
CA LEU A 74 9.67 -9.44 -2.92
C LEU A 74 9.60 -8.18 -2.08
N LEU A 75 10.65 -7.93 -1.29
CA LEU A 75 10.84 -6.76 -0.44
C LEU A 75 12.27 -6.22 -0.64
N THR A 76 12.42 -4.91 -0.72
CA THR A 76 13.74 -4.28 -0.96
C THR A 76 14.70 -4.41 0.23
N SER A 77 14.22 -4.39 1.47
CA SER A 77 15.06 -4.46 2.68
C SER A 77 14.30 -5.04 3.86
N ASP A 78 15.02 -5.74 4.75
CA ASP A 78 14.57 -6.33 6.02
C ASP A 78 14.72 -5.38 7.23
N VAL A 79 14.96 -4.09 6.99
CA VAL A 79 15.25 -3.10 8.04
C VAL A 79 14.09 -2.88 9.02
N ASP A 80 12.86 -3.07 8.57
CA ASP A 80 11.65 -2.75 9.32
C ASP A 80 11.12 -3.97 10.08
N ASP A 81 10.94 -3.84 11.40
CA ASP A 81 10.45 -4.93 12.26
C ASP A 81 9.03 -5.39 11.88
N ASN A 82 8.19 -4.51 11.33
CA ASN A 82 6.87 -4.88 10.85
C ASN A 82 6.91 -5.88 9.69
N ASP A 83 8.00 -5.87 8.90
CA ASP A 83 8.15 -6.70 7.71
C ASP A 83 8.85 -8.03 7.99
N LYS A 84 9.64 -8.10 9.06
CA LYS A 84 10.41 -9.29 9.43
C LYS A 84 9.59 -10.57 9.55
N PRO A 85 8.37 -10.59 10.10
CA PRO A 85 7.55 -11.81 10.20
C PRO A 85 7.24 -12.47 8.84
N PHE A 86 7.32 -11.71 7.74
CA PHE A 86 7.00 -12.20 6.40
C PHE A 86 8.21 -12.66 5.61
N LEU A 87 9.44 -12.41 6.08
CA LEU A 87 10.66 -12.81 5.39
C LEU A 87 10.80 -14.34 5.36
N THR A 88 11.14 -14.89 4.19
CA THR A 88 11.41 -16.33 4.06
C THR A 88 12.86 -16.71 4.36
N GLY A 89 13.75 -15.71 4.44
CA GLY A 89 15.21 -15.89 4.57
C GLY A 89 15.95 -16.01 3.23
N GLU A 90 15.24 -16.11 2.10
CA GLU A 90 15.83 -16.19 0.77
C GLU A 90 16.02 -14.81 0.12
N ARG A 91 16.98 -14.71 -0.80
CA ARG A 91 17.27 -13.49 -1.57
C ARG A 91 17.34 -13.76 -3.08
N THR A 92 17.07 -12.72 -3.88
CA THR A 92 17.27 -12.74 -5.34
C THR A 92 18.68 -12.28 -5.72
N ALA A 93 19.04 -12.42 -7.00
CA ALA A 93 20.35 -11.97 -7.52
C ALA A 93 20.53 -10.45 -7.43
N GLU A 94 19.44 -9.69 -7.56
CA GLU A 94 19.37 -8.24 -7.38
C GLU A 94 19.46 -7.82 -5.91
N GLY A 95 19.40 -8.79 -4.98
CA GLY A 95 19.48 -8.57 -3.54
C GLY A 95 18.14 -8.34 -2.85
N PHE A 96 17.01 -8.49 -3.53
CA PHE A 96 15.69 -8.40 -2.88
C PHE A 96 15.45 -9.60 -1.95
N TYR A 97 14.70 -9.37 -0.88
CA TYR A 97 14.28 -10.40 0.06
C TYR A 97 12.99 -11.04 -0.43
N ARG A 98 12.86 -12.35 -0.32
CA ARG A 98 11.60 -13.04 -0.56
C ARG A 98 10.71 -12.93 0.67
N VAL A 99 9.43 -12.66 0.45
CA VAL A 99 8.41 -12.54 1.49
C VAL A 99 7.20 -13.44 1.21
N LYS A 100 6.55 -13.91 2.29
CA LYS A 100 5.26 -14.57 2.25
C LYS A 100 4.17 -13.53 1.98
N ASN A 101 3.80 -13.39 0.71
CA ASN A 101 2.69 -12.56 0.27
C ASN A 101 1.34 -13.14 0.71
N GLY A 102 0.30 -12.30 0.67
CA GLY A 102 -1.08 -12.70 0.92
C GLY A 102 -1.75 -11.88 2.02
N LEU A 103 -2.86 -12.41 2.55
CA LEU A 103 -3.76 -11.70 3.45
C LEU A 103 -3.05 -11.15 4.71
N GLU A 104 -2.26 -11.97 5.39
CA GLU A 104 -1.58 -11.58 6.64
C GLU A 104 -0.64 -10.39 6.43
N GLN A 105 0.12 -10.40 5.33
CA GLN A 105 1.02 -9.30 4.98
C GLN A 105 0.24 -8.05 4.59
N SER A 106 -0.83 -8.20 3.81
CA SER A 106 -1.73 -7.10 3.48
C SER A 106 -2.34 -6.46 4.74
N ILE A 107 -2.81 -7.26 5.70
CA ILE A 107 -3.38 -6.77 6.96
C ILE A 107 -2.33 -5.97 7.73
N SER A 108 -1.12 -6.52 7.90
CA SER A 108 -0.02 -5.83 8.59
C SER A 108 0.27 -4.46 7.97
N ARG A 109 0.36 -4.39 6.63
CA ARG A 109 0.55 -3.12 5.92
C ARG A 109 -0.65 -2.18 6.09
N GLY A 110 -1.88 -2.69 5.94
CA GLY A 110 -3.11 -1.91 6.09
C GLY A 110 -3.25 -1.27 7.47
N VAL A 111 -2.97 -2.03 8.54
CA VAL A 111 -2.97 -1.54 9.93
C VAL A 111 -1.89 -0.48 10.13
N ALA A 112 -0.69 -0.70 9.60
CA ALA A 112 0.41 0.27 9.72
C ALA A 112 0.15 1.59 8.97
N TYR A 113 -0.61 1.55 7.87
CA TYR A 113 -0.89 2.72 7.05
C TYR A 113 -2.10 3.53 7.51
N ALA A 114 -3.05 2.89 8.19
CA ALA A 114 -4.31 3.52 8.62
C ALA A 114 -4.13 4.86 9.37
N PRO A 115 -3.18 5.02 10.31
CA PRO A 115 -2.99 6.31 11.00
C PRO A 115 -2.54 7.47 10.09
N TYR A 116 -2.10 7.17 8.87
CA TYR A 116 -1.50 8.13 7.94
C TYR A 116 -2.35 8.35 6.67
N ALA A 117 -3.51 7.69 6.55
CA ALA A 117 -4.35 7.73 5.37
C ALA A 117 -5.83 7.80 5.72
N ASP A 118 -6.58 8.57 4.93
CA ASP A 118 -8.03 8.66 5.07
C ASP A 118 -8.72 7.36 4.62
N LEU A 119 -8.14 6.67 3.62
CA LEU A 119 -8.60 5.39 3.12
C LEU A 119 -7.46 4.38 3.00
N VAL A 120 -7.76 3.10 3.24
CA VAL A 120 -6.85 1.98 2.99
C VAL A 120 -7.40 1.07 1.89
N TRP A 121 -6.52 0.62 1.01
CA TRP A 121 -6.79 -0.28 -0.10
C TRP A 121 -5.80 -1.45 -0.11
N CYS A 122 -6.30 -2.68 -0.09
CA CYS A 122 -5.53 -3.83 -0.50
C CYS A 122 -5.80 -4.14 -1.97
N GLU A 123 -4.78 -4.06 -2.82
CA GLU A 123 -4.89 -4.58 -4.18
C GLU A 123 -5.04 -6.09 -4.15
N THR A 124 -5.99 -6.65 -4.91
CA THR A 124 -6.23 -8.09 -4.99
C THR A 124 -6.08 -8.60 -6.44
N GLY A 125 -5.53 -9.81 -6.59
CA GLY A 125 -5.45 -10.49 -7.88
C GLY A 125 -6.76 -11.10 -8.35
N LYS A 126 -7.74 -11.31 -7.46
CA LYS A 126 -9.05 -11.91 -7.75
C LYS A 126 -10.15 -11.24 -6.91
N PRO A 127 -11.39 -11.15 -7.43
CA PRO A 127 -12.51 -10.67 -6.64
C PRO A 127 -12.95 -11.76 -5.66
N ASP A 128 -12.71 -11.57 -4.36
CA ASP A 128 -13.08 -12.51 -3.32
C ASP A 128 -13.68 -11.77 -2.11
N ILE A 129 -14.97 -11.97 -1.87
CA ILE A 129 -15.70 -11.34 -0.76
C ILE A 129 -15.21 -11.88 0.60
N GLY A 130 -14.78 -13.14 0.66
CA GLY A 130 -14.18 -13.73 1.87
C GLY A 130 -12.90 -13.01 2.25
N PHE A 131 -11.97 -12.90 1.31
CA PHE A 131 -10.73 -12.13 1.49
C PHE A 131 -11.02 -10.67 1.89
N ALA A 132 -11.92 -10.00 1.16
CA ALA A 132 -12.28 -8.61 1.43
C ALA A 132 -12.84 -8.43 2.85
N ARG A 133 -13.67 -9.38 3.31
CA ARG A 133 -14.22 -9.36 4.67
C ARG A 133 -13.14 -9.53 5.72
N GLU A 134 -12.25 -10.51 5.57
CA GLU A 134 -11.19 -10.77 6.55
C GLU A 134 -10.22 -9.60 6.64
N PHE A 135 -9.81 -9.03 5.51
CA PHE A 135 -8.98 -7.82 5.48
C PHE A 135 -9.67 -6.66 6.20
N ALA A 136 -10.95 -6.39 5.86
CA ALA A 136 -11.69 -5.28 6.46
C ALA A 136 -11.86 -5.45 7.97
N GLN A 137 -12.23 -6.65 8.44
CA GLN A 137 -12.41 -6.93 9.85
C GLN A 137 -11.11 -6.73 10.64
N ALA A 138 -9.98 -7.21 10.12
CA ALA A 138 -8.70 -7.06 10.80
C ALA A 138 -8.22 -5.60 10.87
N VAL A 139 -8.34 -4.84 9.78
CA VAL A 139 -7.97 -3.41 9.79
C VAL A 139 -8.88 -2.60 10.73
N LEU A 140 -10.19 -2.86 10.70
CA LEU A 140 -11.16 -2.15 11.53
C LEU A 140 -11.09 -2.53 13.02
N ALA A 141 -10.58 -3.71 13.36
CA ALA A 141 -10.36 -4.11 14.75
C ALA A 141 -9.29 -3.23 15.42
N GLU A 142 -8.21 -2.95 14.71
CA GLU A 142 -7.11 -2.10 15.20
C GLU A 142 -7.37 -0.60 14.94
N ASN A 143 -8.12 -0.27 13.88
CA ASN A 143 -8.42 1.11 13.48
C ASN A 143 -9.95 1.30 13.31
N PRO A 144 -10.72 1.40 14.40
CA PRO A 144 -12.17 1.54 14.32
C PRO A 144 -12.57 2.78 13.51
N GLY A 145 -13.44 2.59 12.52
CA GLY A 145 -13.94 3.67 11.66
C GLY A 145 -13.06 4.00 10.45
N GLN A 146 -11.95 3.28 10.24
CA GLN A 146 -11.14 3.43 9.03
C GLN A 146 -11.97 3.21 7.77
N LEU A 147 -11.96 4.19 6.86
CA LEU A 147 -12.59 4.00 5.55
C LEU A 147 -11.70 3.09 4.69
N LEU A 148 -12.35 2.20 3.94
CA LEU A 148 -11.69 1.24 3.05
C LEU A 148 -12.13 1.49 1.61
N SER A 149 -11.25 1.20 0.67
CA SER A 149 -11.58 1.19 -0.76
C SER A 149 -11.22 -0.15 -1.40
N TYR A 150 -11.98 -0.52 -2.42
CA TYR A 150 -11.84 -1.80 -3.11
C TYR A 150 -11.89 -1.58 -4.63
N ASN A 151 -10.97 -2.19 -5.37
CA ASN A 151 -10.97 -2.11 -6.82
C ASN A 151 -11.73 -3.29 -7.44
N CYS A 152 -12.83 -2.99 -8.12
CA CYS A 152 -13.50 -3.95 -9.00
C CYS A 152 -12.78 -3.96 -10.37
N SER A 153 -11.64 -4.64 -10.43
CA SER A 153 -10.75 -4.58 -11.59
C SER A 153 -11.41 -5.12 -12.87
N PRO A 154 -11.26 -4.44 -14.02
CA PRO A 154 -11.65 -4.99 -15.32
C PRO A 154 -10.72 -6.14 -15.78
N SER A 155 -9.59 -6.36 -15.11
CA SER A 155 -8.71 -7.50 -15.39
C SER A 155 -9.24 -8.82 -14.84
N PHE A 156 -10.28 -8.78 -14.01
CA PHE A 156 -10.93 -9.99 -13.52
C PHE A 156 -11.87 -10.55 -14.59
N ASN A 157 -11.91 -11.88 -14.71
CA ASN A 157 -12.95 -12.57 -15.45
C ASN A 157 -14.11 -12.83 -14.46
N TRP A 158 -15.10 -11.93 -14.44
CA TRP A 158 -16.22 -11.90 -13.50
C TRP A 158 -17.24 -13.02 -13.71
#